data_AF-L9XKH8-F1
#
_entry.id   AF-L9XKH8-F1
#
_cell.length_a   1.000
_cell.length_b   1.000
_cell.length_c   1.000
_cell.angle_alpha   90.00
_cell.angle_beta   90.00
_cell.angle_gamma   90.00
#
_symmetry.space_group_name_H-M   'P 1'
#
loop_
_entity.id
_entity.type
_entity.pdbx_description
1 polymer ?
#
loop_
_entity_poly.entity_id
_entity_poly.type
_entity_poly.pdbx_seq_one_letter_code
_entity_poly.pdbx_strand_id
1 'polypeptide(L)'
;MMTKRSRRTVLCGSAGLLALSAGCLSDAGLSDDGNGDENDPGAGGNGDENDDPEESTGKTSIDDVAFGFTAGPGAAPSGTLFASDGVATSWLEAHGLEDDQLTEFVAETDFENAAVVALEADAPTPCHELALETTDLEGADEDAALEITAEVRADDADDAMGCAQVESVVGRLVRAPIDADATVSVTITDRDGDERAFEIDGAADGSFDVTETIDAAQFEYGTVPTEPDGALLSAADRTLEWLGDRDLDDEYADFVDATDFESADVVALEADAPTRCYELVLEAASLDGRGALDLEAAVSDESTEDELCGEAEQTVGLLVRTPVASDSVSATLTDRDGDDHSIELSADDATDA
;
A
#
# COMPACT_ATOMS: atom_id res chain seq x y z
N MET A 1 -7.95 7.22 52.09
CA MET A 1 -7.12 6.11 52.60
C MET A 1 -7.92 4.81 52.53
N MET A 2 -7.90 4.15 51.37
CA MET A 2 -8.36 2.77 51.16
C MET A 2 -7.33 2.13 50.24
N THR A 3 -6.63 1.13 50.74
CA THR A 3 -5.59 0.38 50.04
C THR A 3 -6.14 -0.92 49.45
N LYS A 4 -5.64 -1.26 48.25
CA LYS A 4 -5.51 -2.60 47.62
C LYS A 4 -6.72 -3.23 46.92
N ARG A 5 -6.54 -3.55 45.64
CA ARG A 5 -6.11 -4.89 45.19
C ARG A 5 -5.66 -4.92 43.71
N SER A 6 -4.34 -4.98 43.49
CA SER A 6 -3.74 -5.41 42.23
C SER A 6 -3.82 -6.94 42.14
N ARG A 7 -4.34 -7.47 41.02
CA ARG A 7 -4.28 -8.90 40.69
C ARG A 7 -3.15 -9.09 39.67
N ARG A 8 -2.01 -9.61 40.14
CA ARG A 8 -0.95 -10.14 39.29
C ARG A 8 -1.38 -11.51 38.76
N THR A 9 -1.55 -11.62 37.45
CA THR A 9 -1.70 -12.92 36.76
C THR A 9 -0.31 -13.53 36.60
N VAL A 10 -0.16 -14.76 37.10
CA VAL A 10 1.05 -15.57 36.99
C VAL A 10 0.90 -16.44 35.74
N LEU A 11 1.66 -16.14 34.69
CA LEU A 11 1.81 -17.01 33.52
C LEU A 11 2.82 -18.12 33.85
N CYS A 12 2.33 -19.35 33.92
CA CYS A 12 3.15 -20.55 33.98
C CYS A 12 3.68 -20.86 32.57
N GLY A 13 4.94 -20.54 32.32
CA GLY A 13 5.66 -20.99 31.13
C GLY A 13 6.00 -22.48 31.23
N SER A 14 5.49 -23.28 30.32
CA SER A 14 5.93 -24.65 30.07
C SER A 14 7.00 -24.65 28.99
N ALA A 15 8.25 -24.89 29.37
CA ALA A 15 9.36 -25.13 28.45
C ALA A 15 9.27 -26.56 27.89
N GLY A 16 8.95 -26.70 26.60
CA GLY A 16 9.05 -27.95 25.86
C GLY A 16 10.43 -28.07 25.22
N LEU A 17 11.23 -29.04 25.69
CA LEU A 17 12.47 -29.48 25.05
C LEU A 17 12.13 -30.41 23.88
N LEU A 18 12.35 -29.96 22.64
CA LEU A 18 12.40 -30.85 21.48
C LEU A 18 13.83 -31.34 21.27
N ALA A 19 13.99 -32.66 21.32
CA ALA A 19 15.25 -33.36 21.09
C ALA A 19 15.49 -33.52 19.58
N LEU A 20 16.58 -32.95 19.08
CA LEU A 20 17.08 -33.20 17.72
C LEU A 20 17.73 -34.58 17.66
N SER A 21 17.07 -35.54 17.03
CA SER A 21 17.69 -36.82 16.68
C SER A 21 18.46 -36.68 15.37
N ALA A 22 19.79 -36.64 15.46
CA ALA A 22 20.69 -36.83 14.33
C ALA A 22 20.65 -38.30 13.87
N GLY A 23 20.25 -38.53 12.62
CA GLY A 23 20.27 -39.84 11.96
C GLY A 23 21.34 -39.89 10.88
N CYS A 24 22.28 -40.84 11.02
CA CYS A 24 23.47 -41.04 10.21
C CYS A 24 23.24 -41.32 8.72
N LEU A 25 24.19 -40.79 7.94
CA LEU A 25 24.74 -41.33 6.69
C LEU A 25 24.54 -42.84 6.46
N SER A 26 24.19 -43.20 5.22
CA SER A 26 24.57 -44.47 4.62
C SER A 26 25.12 -44.23 3.22
N ASP A 27 26.46 -44.18 3.16
CA ASP A 27 27.28 -44.42 1.98
C ASP A 27 27.26 -45.92 1.68
N ALA A 28 26.84 -46.31 0.48
CA ALA A 28 27.09 -47.65 -0.06
C ALA A 28 26.82 -47.67 -1.58
N GLY A 29 27.87 -47.93 -2.36
CA GLY A 29 27.73 -48.69 -3.61
C GLY A 29 28.41 -48.11 -4.84
N LEU A 30 29.73 -48.27 -4.91
CA LEU A 30 30.49 -48.31 -6.17
C LEU A 30 30.11 -49.56 -6.98
N SER A 31 29.95 -49.39 -8.30
CA SER A 31 30.28 -50.30 -9.43
C SER A 31 29.52 -49.76 -10.67
N ASP A 32 29.97 -49.82 -11.92
CA ASP A 32 31.20 -50.19 -12.62
C ASP A 32 30.83 -50.04 -14.12
N ASP A 33 31.82 -49.69 -14.92
CA ASP A 33 31.93 -49.55 -16.39
C ASP A 33 30.84 -50.07 -17.37
N GLY A 34 30.66 -49.33 -18.48
CA GLY A 34 29.80 -49.76 -19.60
C GLY A 34 29.78 -48.95 -20.90
N ASN A 35 30.96 -48.60 -21.43
CA ASN A 35 31.35 -48.24 -22.81
C ASN A 35 30.35 -48.38 -24.02
N GLY A 36 30.39 -47.44 -24.98
CA GLY A 36 29.94 -47.60 -26.39
C GLY A 36 29.22 -46.36 -26.97
N ASP A 37 29.82 -45.36 -27.62
CA ASP A 37 30.63 -45.27 -28.86
C ASP A 37 29.81 -44.92 -30.15
N GLU A 38 30.38 -43.97 -30.90
CA GLU A 38 30.22 -43.58 -32.33
C GLU A 38 28.96 -42.88 -32.89
N ASN A 39 29.12 -41.56 -33.12
CA ASN A 39 28.97 -40.80 -34.38
C ASN A 39 27.91 -41.19 -35.44
N ASP A 40 27.10 -40.19 -35.88
CA ASP A 40 27.04 -39.78 -37.30
C ASP A 40 26.38 -38.37 -37.46
N PRO A 41 27.00 -37.43 -38.21
CA PRO A 41 26.42 -36.13 -38.55
C PRO A 41 25.85 -36.12 -39.99
N GLY A 42 24.61 -35.65 -40.15
CA GLY A 42 24.03 -35.32 -41.46
C GLY A 42 22.94 -34.26 -41.30
N ALA A 43 23.14 -33.01 -41.77
CA ALA A 43 23.14 -32.55 -43.17
C ALA A 43 21.76 -32.00 -43.60
N GLY A 44 21.68 -30.66 -43.63
CA GLY A 44 21.08 -29.87 -44.70
C GLY A 44 19.58 -30.01 -44.99
N GLY A 45 18.82 -28.99 -44.60
CA GLY A 45 17.54 -28.64 -45.18
C GLY A 45 17.41 -27.13 -45.32
N ASN A 46 17.48 -26.64 -46.56
CA ASN A 46 17.12 -25.27 -46.97
C ASN A 46 15.59 -25.15 -47.11
N GLY A 47 15.08 -23.93 -46.90
CA GLY A 47 13.70 -23.49 -47.19
C GLY A 47 12.86 -23.45 -45.91
N ASP A 48 12.26 -22.33 -45.51
CA ASP A 48 11.51 -21.40 -46.34
C ASP A 48 11.55 -20.00 -45.72
N GLU A 49 11.73 -19.00 -46.57
CA GLU A 49 11.57 -17.58 -46.24
C GLU A 49 10.08 -17.30 -46.07
N ASN A 50 9.57 -17.42 -44.85
CA ASN A 50 8.35 -16.72 -44.46
C ASN A 50 8.75 -15.55 -43.58
N ASP A 51 9.28 -14.51 -44.22
CA ASP A 51 9.11 -13.13 -43.74
C ASP A 51 7.61 -12.82 -43.87
N ASP A 52 6.83 -13.33 -42.93
CA ASP A 52 5.55 -12.73 -42.60
C ASP A 52 5.92 -11.39 -41.95
N PRO A 53 5.57 -10.23 -42.54
CA PRO A 53 5.65 -9.01 -41.78
C PRO A 53 4.69 -9.21 -40.61
N GLU A 54 5.24 -9.41 -39.41
CA GLU A 54 4.51 -9.27 -38.16
C GLU A 54 3.85 -7.89 -38.23
N GLU A 55 2.59 -7.87 -38.70
CA GLU A 55 1.65 -6.86 -38.28
C GLU A 55 1.63 -7.01 -36.77
N SER A 56 2.38 -6.15 -36.11
CA SER A 56 2.18 -5.78 -34.73
C SER A 56 0.78 -5.16 -34.65
N THR A 57 -0.26 -5.99 -34.76
CA THR A 57 -1.55 -5.73 -34.17
C THR A 57 -1.26 -5.58 -32.69
N GLY A 58 -1.30 -4.34 -32.18
CA GLY A 58 -1.05 -4.04 -30.78
C GLY A 58 -1.85 -5.01 -29.93
N LYS A 59 -1.15 -5.92 -29.26
CA LYS A 59 -1.79 -6.73 -28.25
C LYS A 59 -2.13 -5.78 -27.13
N THR A 60 -3.42 -5.60 -26.91
CA THR A 60 -4.03 -5.39 -25.60
C THR A 60 -3.55 -6.53 -24.68
N SER A 61 -2.30 -6.47 -24.23
CA SER A 61 -1.70 -7.53 -23.41
C SER A 61 -2.00 -7.27 -21.95
N ILE A 62 -2.61 -8.26 -21.32
CA ILE A 62 -2.65 -8.36 -19.86
C ILE A 62 -1.29 -8.91 -19.44
N ASP A 63 -0.63 -8.21 -18.52
CA ASP A 63 0.64 -8.60 -17.93
C ASP A 63 0.47 -8.73 -16.41
N ASP A 64 1.24 -9.58 -15.76
CA ASP A 64 1.18 -9.74 -14.32
C ASP A 64 2.53 -10.03 -13.66
N VAL A 65 2.65 -9.67 -12.39
CA VAL A 65 3.81 -9.96 -11.54
C VAL A 65 3.35 -10.48 -10.17
N ALA A 66 4.05 -11.49 -9.65
CA ALA A 66 3.76 -12.07 -8.35
C ALA A 66 4.39 -11.26 -7.21
N PHE A 67 3.71 -11.21 -6.07
CA PHE A 67 4.27 -10.69 -4.81
C PHE A 67 3.85 -11.55 -3.63
N GLY A 68 4.52 -11.34 -2.49
CA GLY A 68 4.12 -11.94 -1.23
C GLY A 68 4.81 -11.28 -0.05
N PHE A 69 4.12 -11.22 1.08
CA PHE A 69 4.61 -10.62 2.31
C PHE A 69 4.07 -11.38 3.53
N THR A 70 4.68 -11.16 4.69
CA THR A 70 4.22 -11.78 5.93
C THR A 70 3.17 -10.89 6.57
N ALA A 71 1.95 -11.39 6.75
CA ALA A 71 0.86 -10.67 7.42
C ALA A 71 0.28 -11.47 8.59
N GLY A 72 -0.63 -10.85 9.33
CA GLY A 72 -1.45 -11.57 10.32
C GLY A 72 -2.38 -12.58 9.63
N PRO A 73 -2.75 -13.67 10.32
CA PRO A 73 -3.49 -14.76 9.69
C PRO A 73 -4.94 -14.40 9.36
N GLY A 74 -5.45 -14.94 8.25
CA GLY A 74 -6.89 -15.03 7.98
C GLY A 74 -7.48 -13.88 7.18
N ALA A 75 -6.71 -13.26 6.29
CA ALA A 75 -7.27 -12.37 5.28
C ALA A 75 -8.11 -13.19 4.29
N ALA A 76 -9.36 -12.78 4.07
CA ALA A 76 -10.15 -13.33 2.97
C ALA A 76 -9.55 -12.84 1.64
N PRO A 77 -9.70 -13.58 0.54
CA PRO A 77 -9.27 -13.09 -0.77
C PRO A 77 -9.87 -11.72 -1.07
N SER A 78 -9.03 -10.81 -1.55
CA SER A 78 -9.38 -9.42 -1.84
C SER A 78 -8.70 -8.96 -3.12
N GLY A 79 -9.15 -7.82 -3.63
CA GLY A 79 -8.44 -7.12 -4.69
C GLY A 79 -8.74 -5.64 -4.69
N THR A 80 -7.81 -4.88 -5.25
CA THR A 80 -7.83 -3.43 -5.32
C THR A 80 -7.47 -3.00 -6.73
N LEU A 81 -8.25 -2.10 -7.33
CA LEU A 81 -7.94 -1.49 -8.63
C LEU A 81 -7.27 -0.13 -8.40
N PHE A 82 -6.10 0.07 -8.99
CA PHE A 82 -5.35 1.33 -8.98
C PHE A 82 -5.47 2.03 -10.32
N ALA A 83 -5.88 3.29 -10.26
CA ALA A 83 -6.03 4.18 -11.41
C ALA A 83 -4.87 5.17 -11.60
N SER A 84 -3.87 5.15 -10.72
CA SER A 84 -2.68 6.00 -10.84
C SER A 84 -1.43 5.34 -10.27
N ASP A 85 -0.29 5.79 -10.78
CA ASP A 85 1.04 5.38 -10.34
C ASP A 85 1.28 5.69 -8.85
N GLY A 86 0.90 6.89 -8.40
CA GLY A 86 1.08 7.29 -7.01
C GLY A 86 0.31 6.42 -6.03
N VAL A 87 -0.96 6.08 -6.33
CA VAL A 87 -1.78 5.21 -5.46
C VAL A 87 -1.20 3.80 -5.41
N ALA A 88 -0.83 3.23 -6.56
CA ALA A 88 -0.23 1.90 -6.63
C ALA A 88 1.14 1.84 -5.92
N THR A 89 1.97 2.87 -6.07
CA THR A 89 3.28 2.97 -5.40
C THR A 89 3.11 3.10 -3.88
N SER A 90 2.19 3.96 -3.43
CA SER A 90 1.88 4.10 -2.00
C SER A 90 1.41 2.79 -1.39
N TRP A 91 0.59 2.03 -2.12
CA TRP A 91 0.14 0.71 -1.70
C TRP A 91 1.30 -0.29 -1.59
N LEU A 92 2.27 -0.27 -2.52
CA LEU A 92 3.46 -1.10 -2.43
C LEU A 92 4.31 -0.75 -1.20
N GLU A 93 4.53 0.53 -0.93
CA GLU A 93 5.28 0.99 0.24
C GLU A 93 4.61 0.58 1.55
N ALA A 94 3.29 0.74 1.66
CA ALA A 94 2.52 0.34 2.84
C ALA A 94 2.64 -1.17 3.15
N HIS A 95 2.81 -2.00 2.12
CA HIS A 95 3.01 -3.44 2.26
C HIS A 95 4.49 -3.85 2.36
N GLY A 96 5.43 -2.90 2.30
CA GLY A 96 6.87 -3.16 2.27
C GLY A 96 7.32 -3.92 1.01
N LEU A 97 6.66 -3.67 -0.11
CA LEU A 97 6.83 -4.34 -1.40
C LEU A 97 7.61 -3.47 -2.41
N GLU A 98 8.67 -2.81 -1.95
CA GLU A 98 9.53 -1.92 -2.76
C GLU A 98 10.55 -2.69 -3.63
N ASP A 99 10.19 -3.88 -4.12
CA ASP A 99 11.06 -4.65 -5.02
C ASP A 99 11.17 -3.96 -6.38
N ASP A 100 12.37 -3.96 -6.98
CA ASP A 100 12.65 -3.32 -8.27
C ASP A 100 11.66 -3.78 -9.37
N GLN A 101 11.24 -5.05 -9.37
CA GLN A 101 10.31 -5.57 -10.37
C GLN A 101 8.88 -5.04 -10.17
N LEU A 102 8.43 -4.90 -8.91
CA LEU A 102 7.07 -4.41 -8.62
C LEU A 102 6.96 -2.91 -8.89
N THR A 103 7.98 -2.16 -8.49
CA THR A 103 8.04 -0.72 -8.72
C THR A 103 8.21 -0.40 -10.21
N GLU A 104 9.04 -1.15 -10.96
CA GLU A 104 9.13 -1.02 -12.43
C GLU A 104 7.81 -1.39 -13.11
N PHE A 105 7.12 -2.44 -12.65
CA PHE A 105 5.81 -2.82 -13.21
C PHE A 105 4.77 -1.70 -13.10
N VAL A 106 4.69 -1.04 -11.94
CA VAL A 106 3.80 0.12 -11.73
C VAL A 106 4.26 1.31 -12.57
N ALA A 107 5.54 1.67 -12.51
CA ALA A 107 6.08 2.84 -13.22
C ALA A 107 6.02 2.73 -14.75
N GLU A 108 6.07 1.52 -15.31
CA GLU A 108 5.90 1.27 -16.75
C GLU A 108 4.43 1.25 -17.19
N THR A 109 3.48 1.33 -16.25
CA THR A 109 2.06 1.34 -16.57
C THR A 109 1.64 2.71 -17.10
N ASP A 110 1.05 2.71 -18.28
CA ASP A 110 0.38 3.88 -18.84
C ASP A 110 -1.03 4.00 -18.25
N PHE A 111 -1.14 4.64 -17.09
CA PHE A 111 -2.40 4.80 -16.36
C PHE A 111 -3.46 5.63 -17.10
N GLU A 112 -3.11 6.30 -18.22
CA GLU A 112 -4.10 6.94 -19.09
C GLU A 112 -4.88 5.92 -19.95
N ASN A 113 -4.33 4.71 -20.15
CA ASN A 113 -4.89 3.67 -21.04
C ASN A 113 -4.96 2.28 -20.38
N ALA A 114 -4.57 2.16 -19.13
CA ALA A 114 -4.53 0.91 -18.38
C ALA A 114 -4.72 1.15 -16.88
N ALA A 115 -5.07 0.10 -16.17
CA ALA A 115 -5.12 0.10 -14.72
C ALA A 115 -4.40 -1.14 -14.16
N VAL A 116 -4.03 -1.08 -12.88
CA VAL A 116 -3.38 -2.18 -12.16
C VAL A 116 -4.33 -2.74 -11.13
N VAL A 117 -4.57 -4.04 -11.15
CA VAL A 117 -5.33 -4.77 -10.12
C VAL A 117 -4.34 -5.49 -9.21
N ALA A 118 -4.30 -5.16 -7.91
CA ALA A 118 -3.70 -6.04 -6.91
C ALA A 118 -4.71 -7.09 -6.49
N LEU A 119 -4.32 -8.36 -6.53
CA LEU A 119 -5.07 -9.49 -6.00
C LEU A 119 -4.30 -10.12 -4.86
N GLU A 120 -5.01 -10.46 -3.77
CA GLU A 120 -4.40 -10.96 -2.54
C GLU A 120 -5.17 -12.16 -1.99
N ALA A 121 -4.44 -13.11 -1.41
CA ALA A 121 -5.01 -14.23 -0.67
C ALA A 121 -4.07 -14.72 0.44
N ASP A 122 -4.64 -15.27 1.51
CA ASP A 122 -3.88 -15.92 2.57
C ASP A 122 -3.30 -17.27 2.09
N ALA A 123 -2.05 -17.49 2.44
CA ALA A 123 -1.30 -18.69 2.15
C ALA A 123 -0.77 -19.36 3.43
N PRO A 124 -0.72 -20.70 3.48
CA PRO A 124 -0.18 -21.42 4.63
C PRO A 124 1.30 -21.15 4.89
N THR A 125 2.06 -20.82 3.83
CA THR A 125 3.51 -20.62 3.86
C THR A 125 3.92 -19.69 2.71
N PRO A 126 5.09 -19.04 2.80
CA PRO A 126 5.66 -18.23 1.71
C PRO A 126 6.10 -19.05 0.48
N CYS A 127 5.95 -20.37 0.50
CA CYS A 127 6.16 -21.24 -0.66
C CYS A 127 4.87 -21.50 -1.44
N HIS A 128 3.81 -20.75 -1.17
CA HIS A 128 2.65 -20.74 -2.06
C HIS A 128 2.72 -19.47 -2.88
N GLU A 129 2.02 -19.48 -4.00
CA GLU A 129 1.80 -18.32 -4.84
C GLU A 129 0.31 -18.22 -5.15
N LEU A 130 -0.15 -17.01 -5.45
CA LEU A 130 -1.42 -16.81 -6.15
C LEU A 130 -1.12 -16.94 -7.64
N ALA A 131 -1.59 -18.01 -8.28
CA ALA A 131 -1.38 -18.23 -9.70
C ALA A 131 -2.63 -17.82 -10.48
N LEU A 132 -2.45 -17.01 -11.53
CA LEU A 132 -3.55 -16.70 -12.45
C LEU A 132 -3.84 -17.93 -13.31
N GLU A 133 -5.10 -18.37 -13.33
CA GLU A 133 -5.57 -19.44 -14.20
C GLU A 133 -6.08 -18.88 -15.53
N THR A 134 -6.89 -17.83 -15.47
CA THR A 134 -7.42 -17.14 -16.64
C THR A 134 -7.50 -15.64 -16.42
N THR A 135 -7.28 -14.89 -17.49
CA THR A 135 -7.48 -13.44 -17.56
C THR A 135 -8.16 -13.15 -18.88
N ASP A 136 -9.41 -12.73 -18.84
CA ASP A 136 -10.24 -12.51 -20.02
C ASP A 136 -10.73 -11.07 -20.03
N LEU A 137 -10.51 -10.37 -21.15
CA LEU A 137 -11.03 -9.03 -21.37
C LEU A 137 -12.26 -9.13 -22.27
N GLU A 138 -13.43 -8.92 -21.69
CA GLU A 138 -14.70 -8.88 -22.43
C GLU A 138 -15.04 -7.45 -22.81
N GLY A 139 -15.53 -7.22 -24.02
CA GLY A 139 -15.86 -5.87 -24.50
C GLY A 139 -14.72 -5.22 -25.28
N ALA A 140 -14.83 -3.93 -25.53
CA ALA A 140 -13.84 -3.14 -26.25
C ALA A 140 -13.88 -1.71 -25.73
N ASP A 141 -12.70 -1.08 -25.68
CA ASP A 141 -12.53 0.31 -25.25
C ASP A 141 -13.17 0.55 -23.87
N GLU A 142 -13.97 1.60 -23.75
CA GLU A 142 -14.63 2.13 -22.55
C GLU A 142 -15.69 1.21 -21.89
N ASP A 143 -16.05 0.08 -22.51
CA ASP A 143 -16.97 -0.93 -21.94
C ASP A 143 -16.23 -2.25 -21.59
N ALA A 144 -14.90 -2.24 -21.56
CA ALA A 144 -14.12 -3.44 -21.29
C ALA A 144 -14.28 -3.90 -19.82
N ALA A 145 -14.77 -5.13 -19.63
CA ALA A 145 -14.84 -5.80 -18.34
C ALA A 145 -13.72 -6.85 -18.26
N LEU A 146 -12.99 -6.85 -17.14
CA LEU A 146 -11.91 -7.80 -16.89
C LEU A 146 -12.41 -8.93 -15.99
N GLU A 147 -12.28 -10.18 -16.46
CA GLU A 147 -12.53 -11.38 -15.66
C GLU A 147 -11.19 -12.04 -15.30
N ILE A 148 -10.94 -12.26 -14.01
CA ILE A 148 -9.73 -12.91 -13.51
C ILE A 148 -10.11 -14.14 -12.68
N THR A 149 -9.53 -15.29 -13.00
CA THR A 149 -9.56 -16.48 -12.15
C THR A 149 -8.15 -16.78 -11.65
N ALA A 150 -8.01 -17.02 -10.35
CA ALA A 150 -6.74 -17.36 -9.74
C ALA A 150 -6.87 -18.46 -8.66
N GLU A 151 -5.76 -19.15 -8.37
CA GLU A 151 -5.69 -20.22 -7.39
C GLU A 151 -4.45 -20.05 -6.49
N VAL A 152 -4.63 -20.20 -5.18
CA VAL A 152 -3.51 -20.34 -4.24
C VAL A 152 -2.95 -21.75 -4.34
N ARG A 153 -1.74 -21.90 -4.88
CA ARG A 153 -1.07 -23.19 -5.02
C ARG A 153 0.34 -23.17 -4.47
N ALA A 154 0.85 -24.35 -4.12
CA ALA A 154 2.26 -24.48 -3.77
C ALA A 154 3.12 -24.10 -4.97
N ASP A 155 4.17 -23.32 -4.73
CA ASP A 155 5.23 -23.08 -5.69
C ASP A 155 5.94 -24.42 -5.92
N ASP A 156 5.93 -24.87 -7.18
CA ASP A 156 6.49 -26.16 -7.61
C ASP A 156 8.03 -26.15 -7.63
N ALA A 157 8.70 -25.14 -7.05
CA ALA A 157 10.12 -25.18 -6.80
C ALA A 157 10.48 -26.49 -6.06
N ASP A 158 11.19 -27.38 -6.77
CA ASP A 158 11.54 -28.77 -6.43
C ASP A 158 12.22 -28.99 -5.05
N ASP A 159 12.37 -27.94 -4.24
CA ASP A 159 12.97 -27.90 -2.91
C ASP A 159 11.96 -27.49 -1.82
N ALA A 160 10.77 -28.09 -1.79
CA ALA A 160 9.79 -27.95 -0.68
C ALA A 160 10.35 -28.31 0.73
N MET A 161 11.60 -28.79 0.81
CA MET A 161 12.36 -28.96 2.04
C MET A 161 12.96 -27.63 2.52
N GLY A 162 12.12 -26.66 2.88
CA GLY A 162 12.61 -25.38 3.40
C GLY A 162 11.55 -24.35 3.80
N CYS A 163 10.28 -24.59 3.46
CA CYS A 163 9.22 -23.61 3.65
C CYS A 163 8.98 -23.28 5.11
N ALA A 164 9.19 -22.01 5.45
CA ALA A 164 8.87 -21.49 6.76
C ALA A 164 7.39 -21.75 7.06
N GLN A 165 7.09 -22.22 8.27
CA GLN A 165 5.73 -22.46 8.75
C GLN A 165 5.19 -21.17 9.34
N VAL A 166 5.08 -20.15 8.48
CA VAL A 166 4.55 -18.83 8.81
C VAL A 166 3.48 -18.50 7.78
N GLU A 167 2.30 -18.13 8.28
CA GLU A 167 1.21 -17.68 7.40
C GLU A 167 1.67 -16.39 6.70
N SER A 168 1.31 -16.27 5.42
CA SER A 168 1.73 -15.18 4.55
C SER A 168 0.58 -14.75 3.64
N VAL A 169 0.68 -13.57 3.07
CA VAL A 169 -0.17 -13.14 1.95
C VAL A 169 0.60 -13.38 0.67
N VAL A 170 -0.10 -13.92 -0.34
CA VAL A 170 0.40 -14.11 -1.70
C VAL A 170 -0.52 -13.35 -2.65
N GLY A 171 0.05 -12.78 -3.70
CA GLY A 171 -0.72 -11.95 -4.61
C GLY A 171 -0.12 -11.76 -5.99
N ARG A 172 -0.89 -11.06 -6.83
CA ARG A 172 -0.56 -10.71 -8.22
C ARG A 172 -0.93 -9.26 -8.47
N LEU A 173 -0.01 -8.48 -9.03
CA LEU A 173 -0.37 -7.25 -9.73
C LEU A 173 -0.70 -7.62 -11.16
N VAL A 174 -1.87 -7.22 -11.64
CA VAL A 174 -2.36 -7.51 -13.00
C VAL A 174 -2.59 -6.18 -13.69
N ARG A 175 -1.82 -5.89 -14.74
CA ARG A 175 -1.98 -4.71 -15.58
C ARG A 175 -2.88 -5.07 -16.75
N ALA A 176 -3.96 -4.31 -16.93
CA ALA A 176 -4.92 -4.54 -18.00
C ALA A 176 -5.31 -3.21 -18.68
N PRO A 177 -5.59 -3.23 -20.00
CA PRO A 177 -6.06 -2.06 -20.74
C PRO A 177 -7.56 -1.84 -20.50
N ILE A 178 -7.89 -1.46 -19.26
CA ILE A 178 -9.23 -1.11 -18.79
C ILE A 178 -9.20 0.32 -18.24
N ASP A 179 -10.36 0.97 -18.29
CA ASP A 179 -10.55 2.26 -17.63
C ASP A 179 -10.54 2.14 -16.11
N ALA A 180 -10.21 3.25 -15.46
CA ALA A 180 -10.23 3.38 -14.02
C ALA A 180 -11.62 3.11 -13.40
N ASP A 181 -12.71 3.29 -14.13
CA ASP A 181 -14.07 3.01 -13.65
C ASP A 181 -14.63 1.65 -14.09
N ALA A 182 -13.80 0.80 -14.72
CA ALA A 182 -14.22 -0.53 -15.14
C ALA A 182 -14.54 -1.45 -13.96
N THR A 183 -15.50 -2.36 -14.17
CA THR A 183 -15.77 -3.45 -13.23
C THR A 183 -14.85 -4.64 -13.54
N VAL A 184 -14.14 -5.14 -12.52
CA VAL A 184 -13.32 -6.35 -12.58
C VAL A 184 -14.01 -7.47 -11.81
N SER A 185 -14.35 -8.57 -12.49
CA SER A 185 -14.87 -9.79 -11.85
C SER A 185 -13.72 -10.71 -11.48
N VAL A 186 -13.59 -11.05 -10.21
CA VAL A 186 -12.50 -11.89 -9.71
C VAL A 186 -13.04 -13.14 -9.03
N THR A 187 -12.46 -14.30 -9.36
CA THR A 187 -12.66 -15.56 -8.64
C THR A 187 -11.33 -16.11 -8.15
N ILE A 188 -11.15 -16.25 -6.84
CA ILE A 188 -9.95 -16.83 -6.22
C ILE A 188 -10.32 -18.14 -5.53
N THR A 189 -9.65 -19.24 -5.89
CA THR A 189 -9.65 -20.47 -5.12
C THR A 189 -8.59 -20.36 -4.01
N ASP A 190 -9.02 -20.37 -2.75
CA ASP A 190 -8.14 -20.18 -1.61
C ASP A 190 -7.34 -21.45 -1.24
N ARG A 191 -6.49 -21.32 -0.21
CA ARG A 191 -5.63 -22.42 0.29
C ARG A 191 -6.40 -23.66 0.77
N ASP A 192 -7.68 -23.50 1.14
CA ASP A 192 -8.56 -24.58 1.60
C ASP A 192 -9.31 -25.22 0.41
N GLY A 193 -9.14 -24.67 -0.80
CA GLY A 193 -9.82 -25.07 -2.02
C GLY A 193 -11.24 -24.49 -2.14
N ASP A 194 -11.58 -23.49 -1.33
CA ASP A 194 -12.87 -22.81 -1.39
C ASP A 194 -12.79 -21.66 -2.41
N GLU A 195 -13.75 -21.61 -3.33
CA GLU A 195 -13.87 -20.53 -4.32
C GLU A 195 -14.51 -19.28 -3.71
N ARG A 196 -13.89 -18.12 -3.95
CA ARG A 196 -14.36 -16.79 -3.53
C ARG A 196 -14.47 -15.90 -4.75
N ALA A 197 -15.70 -15.54 -5.12
CA ALA A 197 -15.98 -14.59 -6.17
C ALA A 197 -16.34 -13.21 -5.58
N PHE A 198 -15.79 -12.15 -6.15
CA PHE A 198 -16.09 -10.77 -5.82
C PHE A 198 -15.90 -9.86 -7.05
N GLU A 199 -16.54 -8.70 -7.01
CA GLU A 199 -16.41 -7.67 -8.03
C GLU A 199 -15.59 -6.51 -7.44
N ILE A 200 -14.71 -5.93 -8.24
CA ILE A 200 -14.00 -4.69 -7.95
C ILE A 200 -14.63 -3.66 -8.89
N ASP A 201 -15.44 -2.76 -8.35
CA ASP A 201 -16.13 -1.74 -9.13
C ASP A 201 -15.30 -0.46 -9.19
N GLY A 202 -14.69 -0.20 -10.35
CA GLY A 202 -13.80 0.93 -10.55
C GLY A 202 -12.61 0.95 -9.59
N ALA A 203 -11.83 2.02 -9.68
CA ALA A 203 -10.74 2.31 -8.77
C ALA A 203 -11.42 2.48 -7.41
N ALA A 204 -11.18 1.50 -6.54
CA ALA A 204 -12.14 1.14 -5.51
C ALA A 204 -12.54 2.35 -4.66
N ASP A 205 -13.76 2.39 -4.14
CA ASP A 205 -14.06 3.12 -2.89
C ASP A 205 -13.35 2.47 -1.66
N GLY A 206 -12.41 1.55 -1.93
CA GLY A 206 -11.57 0.89 -0.96
C GLY A 206 -10.54 1.87 -0.43
N SER A 207 -10.86 2.44 0.72
CA SER A 207 -9.92 3.17 1.56
C SER A 207 -8.88 2.18 2.11
N PHE A 208 -7.60 2.41 1.82
CA PHE A 208 -6.50 1.70 2.46
C PHE A 208 -5.75 2.64 3.39
N ASP A 209 -5.37 2.13 4.56
CA ASP A 209 -4.64 2.90 5.56
C ASP A 209 -3.23 3.20 5.05
N VAL A 210 -2.90 4.48 5.03
CA VAL A 210 -1.58 5.03 4.66
C VAL A 210 -0.96 5.79 5.83
N THR A 211 -1.49 5.60 7.03
CA THR A 211 -1.07 6.37 8.22
C THR A 211 0.41 6.17 8.52
N GLU A 212 0.93 4.95 8.33
CA GLU A 212 2.35 4.64 8.60
C GLU A 212 3.32 5.12 7.50
N THR A 213 2.83 5.45 6.30
CA THR A 213 3.67 5.93 5.18
C THR A 213 3.71 7.45 5.09
N ILE A 214 2.78 8.13 5.75
CA ILE A 214 2.68 9.59 5.74
C ILE A 214 3.70 10.24 6.68
N ASP A 215 4.47 11.17 6.13
CA ASP A 215 5.35 12.04 6.91
C ASP A 215 4.55 13.26 7.38
N ALA A 216 4.52 13.50 8.70
CA ALA A 216 3.80 14.60 9.29
C ALA A 216 4.68 15.40 10.25
N ALA A 217 4.56 16.73 10.20
CA ALA A 217 5.32 17.66 11.01
C ALA A 217 4.37 18.59 11.77
N GLN A 218 4.41 18.52 13.10
CA GLN A 218 3.62 19.39 13.97
C GLN A 218 4.19 20.81 14.00
N PHE A 219 3.33 21.81 14.16
CA PHE A 219 3.70 23.21 14.37
C PHE A 219 2.80 23.92 15.39
N GLU A 220 3.27 25.05 15.92
CA GLU A 220 2.51 25.91 16.82
C GLU A 220 2.81 27.40 16.53
N TYR A 221 1.78 28.26 16.60
CA TYR A 221 1.96 29.71 16.52
C TYR A 221 0.86 30.47 17.26
N GLY A 222 1.08 31.76 17.53
CA GLY A 222 0.30 32.52 18.52
C GLY A 222 -1.06 33.05 18.07
N THR A 223 -1.46 32.88 16.80
CA THR A 223 -2.71 33.43 16.28
C THR A 223 -3.81 32.39 16.29
N VAL A 224 -4.69 32.45 17.29
CA VAL A 224 -5.74 31.45 17.52
C VAL A 224 -6.80 31.47 16.40
N PRO A 225 -7.09 30.33 15.73
CA PRO A 225 -8.17 30.23 14.77
C PRO A 225 -9.53 30.27 15.48
N THR A 226 -10.59 30.66 14.76
CA THR A 226 -11.94 30.68 15.34
C THR A 226 -12.64 29.33 15.33
N GLU A 227 -12.27 28.47 14.39
CA GLU A 227 -12.74 27.10 14.15
C GLU A 227 -11.55 26.33 13.55
N PRO A 228 -11.52 24.99 13.63
CA PRO A 228 -10.58 24.18 12.86
C PRO A 228 -10.59 24.53 11.37
N ASP A 229 -9.40 24.56 10.78
CA ASP A 229 -9.21 24.94 9.39
C ASP A 229 -8.07 24.14 8.75
N GLY A 230 -7.97 24.22 7.43
CA GLY A 230 -6.87 23.62 6.71
C GLY A 230 -6.62 24.19 5.32
N ALA A 231 -5.52 23.77 4.71
CA ALA A 231 -5.17 24.14 3.34
C ALA A 231 -4.51 22.96 2.61
N LEU A 232 -4.86 22.79 1.34
CA LEU A 232 -4.15 21.90 0.42
C LEU A 232 -3.13 22.71 -0.39
N LEU A 233 -1.86 22.36 -0.27
CA LEU A 233 -0.71 23.11 -0.77
C LEU A 233 0.03 22.23 -1.80
N SER A 234 -0.30 22.41 -3.07
CA SER A 234 0.23 21.59 -4.18
C SER A 234 1.50 22.13 -4.85
N ALA A 235 2.18 23.08 -4.20
CA ALA A 235 3.44 23.61 -4.71
C ALA A 235 4.32 24.15 -3.58
N ALA A 236 5.64 24.03 -3.75
CA ALA A 236 6.63 24.54 -2.81
C ALA A 236 6.47 26.05 -2.55
N ASP A 237 6.35 26.86 -3.61
CA ASP A 237 6.19 28.33 -3.47
C ASP A 237 4.93 28.70 -2.67
N ARG A 238 3.84 27.94 -2.86
CA ARG A 238 2.57 28.15 -2.12
C ARG A 238 2.70 27.71 -0.67
N THR A 239 3.37 26.60 -0.43
CA THR A 239 3.62 26.09 0.92
C THR A 239 4.48 27.07 1.71
N LEU A 240 5.55 27.60 1.11
CA LEU A 240 6.41 28.60 1.73
C LEU A 240 5.70 29.95 1.94
N GLU A 241 4.82 30.37 1.03
CA GLU A 241 3.97 31.56 1.21
C GLU A 241 3.04 31.37 2.44
N TRP A 242 2.35 30.24 2.51
CA TRP A 242 1.44 29.90 3.60
C TRP A 242 2.17 29.81 4.97
N LEU A 243 3.37 29.23 4.99
CA LEU A 243 4.23 29.16 6.18
C LEU A 243 4.76 30.55 6.58
N GLY A 244 5.12 31.37 5.60
CA GLY A 244 5.66 32.71 5.82
C GLY A 244 4.65 33.66 6.48
N ASP A 245 3.37 33.55 6.16
CA ASP A 245 2.29 34.30 6.82
C ASP A 245 2.15 33.97 8.32
N ARG A 246 2.74 32.84 8.75
CA ARG A 246 2.76 32.35 10.13
C ARG A 246 4.12 32.46 10.81
N ASP A 247 5.11 33.05 10.13
CA ASP A 247 6.53 33.09 10.56
C ASP A 247 7.13 31.67 10.76
N LEU A 248 6.73 30.68 9.95
CA LEU A 248 7.17 29.28 10.04
C LEU A 248 8.08 28.84 8.86
N ASP A 249 8.33 29.71 7.88
CA ASP A 249 9.03 29.36 6.63
C ASP A 249 10.47 28.86 6.85
N ASP A 250 11.20 29.47 7.78
CA ASP A 250 12.57 29.05 8.13
C ASP A 250 12.61 27.68 8.84
N GLU A 251 11.57 27.32 9.60
CA GLU A 251 11.54 26.09 10.41
C GLU A 251 11.22 24.85 9.57
N TYR A 252 10.31 24.99 8.60
CA TYR A 252 9.84 23.88 7.78
C TYR A 252 10.39 23.90 6.35
N ALA A 253 11.40 24.75 6.06
CA ALA A 253 12.04 24.78 4.74
C ALA A 253 12.58 23.40 4.31
N ASP A 254 13.22 22.66 5.21
CA ASP A 254 13.72 21.30 4.91
C ASP A 254 12.57 20.31 4.63
N PHE A 255 11.42 20.47 5.28
CA PHE A 255 10.23 19.65 5.03
C PHE A 255 9.67 19.91 3.63
N VAL A 256 9.57 21.18 3.22
CA VAL A 256 9.11 21.57 1.89
C VAL A 256 10.11 21.16 0.81
N ASP A 257 11.41 21.36 1.03
CA ASP A 257 12.47 20.97 0.08
C ASP A 257 12.56 19.45 -0.13
N ALA A 258 12.16 18.66 0.87
CA ALA A 258 12.11 17.20 0.78
C ALA A 258 10.83 16.67 0.13
N THR A 259 9.81 17.51 -0.11
CA THR A 259 8.57 17.12 -0.77
C THR A 259 8.73 17.19 -2.29
N ASP A 260 8.42 16.09 -2.98
CA ASP A 260 8.31 16.08 -4.44
C ASP A 260 6.90 16.48 -4.87
N PHE A 261 6.70 17.77 -5.15
CA PHE A 261 5.39 18.31 -5.53
C PHE A 261 4.88 17.86 -6.91
N GLU A 262 5.65 17.05 -7.66
CA GLU A 262 5.13 16.40 -8.88
C GLU A 262 4.28 15.16 -8.55
N SER A 263 4.48 14.55 -7.38
CA SER A 263 3.80 13.31 -6.96
C SER A 263 3.14 13.39 -5.58
N ALA A 264 3.34 14.47 -4.84
CA ALA A 264 2.84 14.67 -3.47
C ALA A 264 2.32 16.09 -3.27
N ASP A 265 1.37 16.25 -2.35
CA ASP A 265 0.94 17.55 -1.86
C ASP A 265 1.27 17.71 -0.36
N VAL A 266 1.13 18.92 0.16
CA VAL A 266 1.16 19.17 1.60
C VAL A 266 -0.21 19.61 2.06
N VAL A 267 -0.78 18.93 3.04
CA VAL A 267 -2.00 19.35 3.74
C VAL A 267 -1.61 19.99 5.05
N ALA A 268 -2.01 21.24 5.26
CA ALA A 268 -1.89 21.90 6.55
C ALA A 268 -3.22 21.83 7.29
N LEU A 269 -3.21 21.38 8.54
CA LEU A 269 -4.38 21.36 9.43
C LEU A 269 -4.10 22.21 10.66
N GLU A 270 -5.09 22.97 11.12
CA GLU A 270 -4.96 23.92 12.22
C GLU A 270 -6.15 23.84 13.17
N ALA A 271 -5.89 23.90 14.48
CA ALA A 271 -6.90 23.94 15.52
C ALA A 271 -6.45 24.83 16.68
N ASP A 272 -7.41 25.33 17.48
CA ASP A 272 -7.07 26.01 18.72
C ASP A 272 -6.80 25.01 19.85
N ALA A 273 -5.76 25.26 20.62
CA ALA A 273 -5.51 24.51 21.85
C ALA A 273 -4.80 25.35 22.92
N PRO A 274 -4.96 24.99 24.21
CA PRO A 274 -4.14 25.55 25.27
C PRO A 274 -2.66 25.19 25.08
N THR A 275 -1.76 26.12 25.36
CA THR A 275 -0.32 25.92 25.11
C THR A 275 0.29 24.71 25.87
N ARG A 276 1.36 24.14 25.27
CA ARG A 276 2.39 23.23 25.84
C ARG A 276 2.04 21.79 26.14
N CYS A 277 0.78 21.46 26.32
CA CYS A 277 0.36 20.08 26.55
C CYS A 277 -0.51 19.54 25.43
N TYR A 278 -0.89 20.38 24.49
CA TYR A 278 -1.75 19.98 23.41
C TYR A 278 -0.97 20.01 22.11
N GLU A 279 -1.18 18.98 21.30
CA GLU A 279 -0.64 18.84 19.96
C GLU A 279 -1.74 18.34 19.03
N LEU A 280 -1.64 18.71 17.75
CA LEU A 280 -2.49 18.10 16.72
C LEU A 280 -1.79 16.83 16.25
N VAL A 281 -2.47 15.69 16.36
CA VAL A 281 -1.95 14.38 15.94
C VAL A 281 -2.78 13.83 14.78
N LEU A 282 -2.12 13.18 13.83
CA LEU A 282 -2.79 12.38 12.81
C LEU A 282 -3.18 11.04 13.45
N GLU A 283 -4.48 10.75 13.50
CA GLU A 283 -4.99 9.49 14.05
C GLU A 283 -5.13 8.42 12.96
N ALA A 284 -5.57 8.84 11.77
CA ALA A 284 -5.67 7.99 10.60
C ALA A 284 -5.49 8.79 9.33
N ALA A 285 -5.02 8.11 8.29
CA ALA A 285 -5.04 8.60 6.94
C ALA A 285 -5.33 7.45 6.01
N SER A 286 -6.23 7.68 5.07
CA SER A 286 -6.66 6.64 4.17
C SER A 286 -6.84 7.17 2.76
N LEU A 287 -6.40 6.39 1.79
CA LEU A 287 -6.49 6.75 0.39
C LEU A 287 -7.53 5.84 -0.27
N ASP A 288 -8.51 6.44 -0.95
CA ASP A 288 -9.40 5.66 -1.79
C ASP A 288 -8.70 5.25 -3.10
N GLY A 289 -9.26 4.29 -3.81
CA GLY A 289 -8.70 3.82 -5.09
C GLY A 289 -8.69 4.86 -6.19
N ARG A 290 -9.39 5.99 -6.02
CA ARG A 290 -9.39 7.14 -6.94
C ARG A 290 -8.33 8.18 -6.58
N GLY A 291 -7.60 7.99 -5.49
CA GLY A 291 -6.60 8.92 -4.99
C GLY A 291 -7.19 10.09 -4.19
N ALA A 292 -8.45 10.00 -3.74
CA ALA A 292 -8.95 10.93 -2.73
C ALA A 292 -8.41 10.52 -1.35
N LEU A 293 -7.82 11.48 -0.66
CA LEU A 293 -7.24 11.28 0.66
C LEU A 293 -8.22 11.74 1.74
N ASP A 294 -8.54 10.84 2.65
CA ASP A 294 -9.26 11.11 3.89
C ASP A 294 -8.25 11.16 5.05
N LEU A 295 -8.20 12.28 5.76
CA LEU A 295 -7.37 12.48 6.95
C LEU A 295 -8.24 12.57 8.21
N GLU A 296 -7.86 11.88 9.28
CA GLU A 296 -8.45 12.03 10.61
C GLU A 296 -7.36 12.53 11.56
N ALA A 297 -7.56 13.72 12.13
CA ALA A 297 -6.64 14.33 13.08
C ALA A 297 -7.38 14.79 14.34
N ALA A 298 -6.68 14.78 15.48
CA ALA A 298 -7.27 15.17 16.75
C ALA A 298 -6.32 16.03 17.58
N VAL A 299 -6.87 16.97 18.33
CA VAL A 299 -6.11 17.69 19.36
C VAL A 299 -5.94 16.77 20.58
N SER A 300 -4.72 16.24 20.77
CA SER A 300 -4.38 15.35 21.90
C SER A 300 -3.88 16.15 23.10
N ASP A 301 -4.25 15.71 24.31
CA ASP A 301 -3.70 16.20 25.58
C ASP A 301 -2.57 15.28 26.05
N GLU A 302 -1.33 15.71 25.82
CA GLU A 302 -0.10 15.05 26.23
C GLU A 302 0.31 15.38 27.68
N SER A 303 -0.55 16.05 28.45
CA SER A 303 -0.24 16.39 29.83
C SER A 303 -0.09 15.14 30.70
N THR A 304 0.95 15.17 31.54
CA THR A 304 1.08 14.19 32.63
C THR A 304 0.38 14.71 33.89
N GLU A 305 0.02 13.81 34.82
CA GLU A 305 -0.73 14.17 36.06
C GLU A 305 -0.08 15.29 36.91
N ASP A 306 1.22 15.56 36.72
CA ASP A 306 2.00 16.56 37.44
C ASP A 306 2.40 17.77 36.57
N GLU A 307 2.01 17.80 35.29
CA GLU A 307 2.35 18.87 34.36
C GLU A 307 1.37 20.05 34.47
N LEU A 308 1.91 21.26 34.44
CA LEU A 308 1.12 22.48 34.44
C LEU A 308 1.06 23.03 33.02
N CYS A 309 -0.03 22.74 32.34
CA CYS A 309 -0.33 23.26 31.01
C CYS A 309 -0.62 24.76 31.08
N GLY A 310 -0.13 25.51 30.09
CA GLY A 310 -0.41 26.94 30.03
C GLY A 310 -1.85 27.19 29.57
N GLU A 311 -2.54 28.15 30.19
CA GLU A 311 -3.93 28.51 29.84
C GLU A 311 -4.03 29.45 28.63
N ALA A 312 -2.91 29.86 28.04
CA ALA A 312 -2.95 30.71 26.86
C ALA A 312 -3.38 29.88 25.65
N GLU A 313 -4.31 30.40 24.85
CA GLU A 313 -4.74 29.77 23.61
C GLU A 313 -3.74 30.12 22.50
N GLN A 314 -3.45 29.14 21.66
CA GLN A 314 -2.59 29.24 20.48
C GLN A 314 -3.12 28.30 19.39
N THR A 315 -2.56 28.37 18.19
CA THR A 315 -2.75 27.33 17.18
C THR A 315 -1.83 26.17 17.46
N VAL A 316 -2.38 24.96 17.36
CA VAL A 316 -1.64 23.73 17.11
C VAL A 316 -1.99 23.27 15.72
N GLY A 317 -1.00 22.81 14.96
CA GLY A 317 -1.23 22.37 13.61
C GLY A 317 -0.30 21.26 13.18
N LEU A 318 -0.61 20.73 12.01
CA LEU A 318 0.04 19.59 11.41
C LEU A 318 0.22 19.83 9.92
N LEU A 319 1.46 19.73 9.43
CA LEU A 319 1.76 19.58 8.01
C LEU A 319 1.81 18.09 7.72
N VAL A 320 1.05 17.65 6.73
CA VAL A 320 0.95 16.26 6.30
C VAL A 320 1.41 16.18 4.86
N ARG A 321 2.48 15.44 4.58
CA ARG A 321 2.87 15.14 3.21
C ARG A 321 1.99 14.00 2.71
N THR A 322 1.19 14.28 1.69
CA THR A 322 0.34 13.27 1.06
C THR A 322 1.20 12.42 0.12
N PRO A 323 0.97 11.10 0.04
CA PRO A 323 1.78 10.24 -0.83
C PRO A 323 1.31 10.29 -2.29
N VAL A 324 0.24 11.04 -2.56
CA VAL A 324 -0.29 11.30 -3.89
C VAL A 324 -0.67 12.77 -4.03
N ALA A 325 -0.48 13.32 -5.23
CA ALA A 325 -1.07 14.60 -5.60
C ALA A 325 -2.57 14.41 -5.86
N SER A 326 -3.41 15.21 -5.21
CA SER A 326 -4.87 15.11 -5.26
C SER A 326 -5.48 16.48 -5.55
N ASP A 327 -6.54 16.52 -6.37
CA ASP A 327 -7.27 17.77 -6.60
C ASP A 327 -8.07 18.22 -5.35
N SER A 328 -8.42 17.26 -4.48
CA SER A 328 -9.15 17.48 -3.25
C SER A 328 -8.73 16.50 -2.14
N VAL A 329 -8.81 16.95 -0.90
CA VAL A 329 -8.60 16.17 0.33
C VAL A 329 -9.76 16.42 1.28
N SER A 330 -10.32 15.36 1.85
CA SER A 330 -11.27 15.44 2.96
C SER A 330 -10.51 15.25 4.27
N ALA A 331 -10.76 16.12 5.25
CA ALA A 331 -10.17 16.01 6.58
C ALA A 331 -11.26 16.08 7.64
N THR A 332 -11.18 15.23 8.65
CA THR A 332 -11.95 15.33 9.88
C THR A 332 -11.01 15.71 11.00
N LEU A 333 -11.27 16.86 11.64
CA LEU A 333 -10.50 17.34 12.77
C LEU A 333 -11.34 17.31 14.05
N THR A 334 -10.93 16.53 15.04
CA THR A 334 -11.51 16.54 16.37
C THR A 334 -10.83 17.62 17.21
N ASP A 335 -11.59 18.64 17.61
CA ASP A 335 -11.06 19.73 18.44
C ASP A 335 -10.82 19.31 19.90
N ARG A 336 -10.28 20.23 20.70
CA ARG A 336 -9.98 19.98 22.12
C ARG A 336 -11.21 19.66 22.98
N ASP A 337 -12.40 20.07 22.54
CA ASP A 337 -13.66 19.84 23.23
C ASP A 337 -14.26 18.47 22.83
N GLY A 338 -13.64 17.79 21.86
CA GLY A 338 -14.05 16.51 21.33
C GLY A 338 -15.14 16.62 20.27
N ASP A 339 -15.33 17.81 19.68
CA ASP A 339 -16.26 18.04 18.59
C ASP A 339 -15.54 17.82 17.24
N ASP A 340 -16.15 17.07 16.33
CA ASP A 340 -15.60 16.76 15.01
C ASP A 340 -15.97 17.82 13.97
N HIS A 341 -14.99 18.23 13.16
CA HIS A 341 -15.15 19.21 12.09
C HIS A 341 -14.69 18.59 10.76
N SER A 342 -15.62 18.47 9.80
CA SER A 342 -15.29 18.04 8.44
C SER A 342 -14.86 19.24 7.60
N ILE A 343 -13.69 19.13 6.98
CA ILE A 343 -13.03 20.15 6.18
C ILE A 343 -12.78 19.54 4.80
N GLU A 344 -13.31 20.19 3.77
CA GLU A 344 -13.03 19.83 2.37
C GLU A 344 -11.98 20.82 1.86
N LEU A 345 -10.85 20.30 1.41
CA LEU A 345 -9.71 21.08 0.95
C LEU A 345 -9.53 20.88 -0.55
N SER A 346 -9.41 21.97 -1.30
CA SER A 346 -9.07 21.92 -2.73
C SER A 346 -7.82 22.74 -3.01
N ALA A 347 -7.07 22.40 -4.07
CA ALA A 347 -5.84 23.10 -4.43
C ALA A 347 -6.05 24.60 -4.74
N ASP A 348 -7.28 25.00 -5.07
CA ASP A 348 -7.68 26.39 -5.34
C ASP A 348 -8.04 27.19 -4.07
N ASP A 349 -8.25 26.54 -2.93
CA ASP A 349 -8.74 27.19 -1.70
C ASP A 349 -7.66 27.93 -0.91
N ALA A 350 -6.39 27.85 -1.34
CA ALA A 350 -5.26 28.56 -0.72
C ALA A 350 -5.27 30.09 -0.92
N THR A 351 -6.43 30.72 -1.15
CA THR A 351 -6.55 32.18 -1.28
C THR A 351 -7.60 32.75 -0.33
N ASP A 352 -7.15 33.70 0.52
CA ASP A 352 -7.83 34.48 1.57
C ASP A 352 -7.78 33.90 3.01
N ALA A 353 -6.58 33.85 3.60
CA ALA A 353 -6.36 33.93 5.06
C ALA A 353 -5.64 35.24 5.41
#